data_AF-A0A1E5AL74-F1
#
_entry.id   AF-A0A1E5AL74-F1
#
_cell.length_a   1.000
_cell.length_b   1.000
_cell.length_c   1.000
_cell.angle_alpha   90.00
_cell.angle_beta   90.00
_cell.angle_gamma   90.00
#
_symmetry.space_group_name_H-M   'P 1'
#
loop_
_entity.id
_entity.type
_entity.pdbx_description
1 polymer ?
#
loop_
_entity_poly.entity_id
_entity_poly.type
_entity_poly.pdbx_seq_one_letter_code
_entity_poly.pdbx_strand_id
1 'polypeptide(L)'
;MNDEQLSEMVSELNRGAELIDTSETDYEKLPGAAIISRVGRALAEAGGKELLEQAHAKVDPQFQRTIDLQWYGLADTNGNQWLP
;
A
#
# COMPACT_ATOMS: atom_id res chain seq x y z
N MET A 1 -0.95 -13.96 -8.69
CA MET A 1 0.04 -13.72 -7.61
C MET A 1 -0.03 -14.90 -6.66
N ASN A 2 1.10 -15.38 -6.14
CA ASN A 2 1.12 -16.42 -5.11
C ASN A 2 1.29 -15.82 -3.70
N ASP A 3 1.17 -16.65 -2.66
CA ASP A 3 1.24 -16.19 -1.26
C ASP A 3 2.60 -15.61 -0.87
N GLU A 4 3.69 -16.13 -1.44
CA GLU A 4 5.06 -15.63 -1.20
C GLU A 4 5.22 -14.21 -1.73
N GLN A 5 4.83 -13.98 -3.00
CA GLN A 5 4.83 -12.66 -3.63
C GLN A 5 3.95 -11.65 -2.86
N LEU A 6 2.77 -12.09 -2.40
CA LEU A 6 1.90 -11.23 -1.60
C LEU A 6 2.56 -10.87 -0.26
N SER A 7 3.22 -11.82 0.39
CA SER A 7 3.94 -11.58 1.65
C SER A 7 5.12 -10.62 1.48
N GLU A 8 5.85 -10.70 0.36
CA GLU A 8 6.90 -9.74 0.02
C GLU A 8 6.34 -8.33 -0.18
N MET A 9 5.24 -8.21 -0.93
CA MET A 9 4.56 -6.93 -1.15
C MET A 9 4.04 -6.33 0.16
N VAL A 10 3.45 -7.14 1.06
CA VAL A 10 3.04 -6.69 2.40
C VAL A 10 4.23 -6.21 3.23
N SER A 11 5.38 -6.90 3.14
CA SER A 11 6.60 -6.48 3.82
C SER A 11 7.11 -5.12 3.30
N GLU A 12 7.03 -4.89 1.99
CA GLU A 12 7.35 -3.59 1.40
C GLU A 12 6.37 -2.50 1.83
N LEU A 13 5.07 -2.80 1.96
CA LEU A 13 4.07 -1.87 2.47
C LEU A 13 4.38 -1.43 3.90
N ASN A 14 4.66 -2.38 4.80
CA ASN A 14 5.05 -2.08 6.18
C ASN A 14 6.31 -1.20 6.22
N ARG A 15 7.33 -1.53 5.42
CA ARG A 15 8.55 -0.71 5.31
C ARG A 15 8.25 0.69 4.79
N GLY A 16 7.41 0.82 3.78
CA GLY A 16 7.03 2.11 3.21
C GLY A 16 6.31 2.99 4.25
N ALA A 17 5.43 2.39 5.04
CA ALA A 17 4.69 3.09 6.10
C ALA A 17 5.61 3.47 7.27
N GLU A 18 6.50 2.58 7.70
CA GLU A 18 7.49 2.87 8.75
C GLU A 18 8.37 4.08 8.38
N LEU A 19 8.82 4.16 7.12
CA LEU A 19 9.59 5.30 6.64
C LEU A 19 8.79 6.62 6.70
N ILE A 20 7.49 6.60 6.44
CA ILE A 20 6.63 7.78 6.56
C ILE A 20 6.47 8.18 8.03
N ASP A 21 6.17 7.21 8.89
CA ASP A 21 5.83 7.45 10.30
C ASP A 21 7.04 7.92 11.12
N THR A 22 8.25 7.51 10.74
CA THR A 22 9.51 7.89 11.41
C THR A 22 10.14 9.17 10.85
N SER A 23 9.60 9.73 9.76
CA SER A 23 10.12 10.94 9.12
C SER A 23 9.52 12.21 9.72
N GLU A 24 10.38 13.20 10.03
CA GLU A 24 9.95 14.47 10.61
C GLU A 24 9.52 15.48 9.54
N THR A 25 10.09 15.39 8.34
CA THR A 25 9.79 16.30 7.23
C THR A 25 9.06 15.61 6.08
N ASP A 26 8.29 16.37 5.31
CA ASP A 26 7.56 15.83 4.17
C ASP A 26 8.48 15.33 3.05
N TYR A 27 9.68 15.92 2.91
CA TYR A 27 10.68 15.45 1.96
C TYR A 27 11.18 14.05 2.31
N GLU A 28 11.41 13.77 3.59
CA GLU A 28 11.86 12.46 4.08
C GLU A 28 10.78 11.37 3.96
N LYS A 29 9.51 11.74 3.92
CA LYS A 29 8.38 10.82 3.69
C LYS A 29 8.28 10.33 2.24
N LEU A 30 8.85 11.05 1.27
CA LEU A 30 8.71 10.76 -0.16
C LEU A 30 9.13 9.33 -0.56
N PRO A 31 10.25 8.76 -0.09
CA PRO A 31 10.63 7.39 -0.40
C PRO A 31 9.61 6.36 0.09
N GLY A 32 9.08 6.54 1.30
CA GLY A 32 8.04 5.66 1.86
C GLY A 32 6.74 5.73 1.06
N ALA A 33 6.30 6.95 0.73
CA ALA A 33 5.12 7.18 -0.10
C ALA A 33 5.25 6.56 -1.51
N ALA A 34 6.45 6.64 -2.10
CA ALA A 34 6.74 6.03 -3.39
C ALA A 34 6.66 4.49 -3.34
N ILE A 35 7.12 3.86 -2.25
CA ILE A 35 7.01 2.41 -2.05
C ILE A 35 5.53 2.00 -1.98
N ILE A 36 4.74 2.63 -1.10
CA ILE A 36 3.31 2.30 -0.92
C ILE A 36 2.54 2.49 -2.22
N SER A 37 2.81 3.58 -2.96
CA SER A 37 2.18 3.86 -4.25
C SER A 37 2.53 2.81 -5.31
N ARG A 38 3.81 2.41 -5.40
CA ARG A 38 4.26 1.39 -6.36
C ARG A 38 3.63 0.04 -6.08
N VAL A 39 3.64 -0.40 -4.82
CA VAL A 39 3.07 -1.69 -4.42
C VAL A 39 1.56 -1.70 -4.60
N GLY A 40 0.86 -0.63 -4.20
CA GLY A 40 -0.57 -0.49 -4.40
C GLY A 40 -0.96 -0.62 -5.88
N ARG A 41 -0.25 0.06 -6.79
CA ARG A 41 -0.50 -0.08 -8.23
C ARG A 41 -0.29 -1.51 -8.72
N ALA A 42 0.80 -2.15 -8.31
CA ALA A 42 1.07 -3.54 -8.71
C ALA A 42 -0.02 -4.51 -8.25
N LEU A 43 -0.52 -4.35 -7.01
CA LEU A 43 -1.62 -5.15 -6.49
C LEU A 43 -2.93 -4.89 -7.26
N ALA A 44 -3.25 -3.61 -7.50
CA ALA A 44 -4.44 -3.20 -8.24
C ALA A 44 -4.44 -3.71 -9.69
N GLU A 45 -3.28 -3.71 -10.35
CA GLU A 45 -3.12 -4.24 -11.71
C GLU A 45 -3.23 -5.77 -11.74
N ALA A 46 -2.69 -6.46 -10.73
CA ALA A 46 -2.63 -7.92 -10.71
C ALA A 46 -3.94 -8.60 -10.25
N GLY A 47 -4.69 -7.97 -9.34
CA GLY A 47 -5.88 -8.57 -8.74
C GLY A 47 -6.95 -7.58 -8.29
N GLY A 48 -6.83 -6.31 -8.70
CA GLY A 48 -7.80 -5.28 -8.42
C GLY A 48 -8.00 -5.00 -6.93
N LYS A 49 -9.20 -4.51 -6.60
CA LYS A 49 -9.55 -4.16 -5.22
C LYS A 49 -9.43 -5.33 -4.24
N GLU A 50 -9.83 -6.53 -4.65
CA GLU A 50 -9.79 -7.71 -3.77
C GLU A 50 -8.37 -8.00 -3.27
N LEU A 51 -7.37 -7.88 -4.16
CA LEU A 51 -5.99 -8.12 -3.78
C LEU A 51 -5.39 -6.99 -2.93
N LEU A 52 -5.82 -5.75 -3.13
CA LEU A 52 -5.52 -4.63 -2.23
C LEU A 52 -6.07 -4.90 -0.82
N GLU A 53 -7.31 -5.38 -0.71
CA GLU A 53 -7.97 -5.70 0.56
C GLU A 53 -7.23 -6.83 1.29
N GLN A 54 -6.83 -7.87 0.57
CA GLN A 54 -6.04 -8.98 1.11
C GLN A 54 -4.67 -8.53 1.62
N ALA A 55 -3.97 -7.68 0.87
CA ALA A 55 -2.68 -7.13 1.29
C ALA A 55 -2.85 -6.23 2.53
N HIS A 56 -3.82 -5.31 2.50
CA HIS A 56 -4.11 -4.38 3.59
C HIS A 56 -4.45 -5.10 4.90
N ALA A 57 -5.23 -6.19 4.82
CA ALA A 57 -5.57 -7.02 5.98
C ALA A 57 -4.35 -7.69 6.64
N LYS A 58 -3.23 -7.83 5.91
CA LYS A 58 -1.98 -8.46 6.38
C LYS A 58 -0.91 -7.45 6.83
N VAL A 59 -1.09 -6.17 6.53
CA VAL A 59 -0.23 -5.07 7.00
C VAL A 59 -0.32 -4.95 8.52
N ASP A 60 0.76 -4.51 9.17
CA ASP A 60 0.75 -4.27 10.61
C ASP A 60 -0.33 -3.24 10.98
N PRO A 61 -1.17 -3.49 12.01
CA PRO A 61 -2.31 -2.63 12.32
C PRO A 61 -1.97 -1.15 12.53
N GLN A 62 -0.77 -0.85 13.04
CA GLN A 62 -0.31 0.54 13.22
C GLN A 62 -0.13 1.30 11.90
N PHE A 63 0.15 0.60 10.80
CA PHE A 63 0.46 1.19 9.49
C PHE A 63 -0.75 1.26 8.56
N GLN A 64 -1.85 0.57 8.88
CA GLN A 64 -3.05 0.55 8.04
C GLN A 64 -3.56 1.96 7.73
N ARG A 65 -3.58 2.87 8.72
CA ARG A 65 -4.04 4.24 8.51
C ARG A 65 -3.16 5.01 7.53
N THR A 66 -1.85 4.82 7.59
CA THR A 66 -0.88 5.44 6.67
C THR A 66 -1.10 4.94 5.25
N ILE A 67 -1.34 3.63 5.07
CA ILE A 67 -1.66 3.04 3.77
C ILE A 67 -2.99 3.56 3.23
N ASP A 68 -4.05 3.61 4.04
CA ASP A 68 -5.35 4.15 3.66
C ASP A 68 -5.24 5.57 3.08
N LEU A 69 -4.46 6.43 3.73
CA LEU A 69 -4.24 7.80 3.28
C LEU A 69 -3.48 7.84 1.95
N GLN A 70 -2.48 6.98 1.77
CA GLN A 70 -1.73 6.90 0.51
C GLN A 70 -2.56 6.31 -0.64
N TRP A 71 -3.47 5.39 -0.34
CA TRP A 71 -4.32 4.72 -1.33
C TRP A 71 -5.68 5.39 -1.53
N TYR A 72 -5.98 6.51 -0.88
CA TYR A 72 -7.27 7.20 -0.98
C TYR A 72 -7.73 7.44 -2.44
N GLY A 73 -6.80 7.74 -3.36
CA GLY A 73 -7.09 7.93 -4.78
C GLY A 73 -6.76 6.74 -5.68
N LEU A 74 -6.37 5.60 -5.12
CA LEU A 74 -5.99 4.43 -5.90
C LEU A 74 -7.25 3.73 -6.43
N ALA A 75 -7.27 3.46 -7.74
CA ALA A 75 -8.31 2.69 -8.39
C ALA A 75 -7.70 1.49 -9.12
N ASP A 76 -8.47 0.40 -9.21
CA ASP A 76 -8.12 -0.72 -10.09
C ASP A 76 -8.39 -0.40 -11.57
N THR A 77 -8.07 -1.37 -12.44
CA THR A 77 -8.24 -1.24 -13.90
C THR A 77 -9.70 -1.10 -14.33
N ASN A 78 -10.66 -1.45 -13.48
CA ASN A 78 -12.10 -1.29 -13.72
C ASN A 78 -12.65 0.03 -13.15
N GLY A 79 -11.79 0.86 -12.54
CA GLY A 79 -12.18 2.11 -11.91
C GLY A 79 -12.75 1.95 -10.50
N ASN A 80 -12.67 0.76 -9.89
CA ASN A 80 -13.07 0.58 -8.50
C ASN A 80 -12.02 1.21 -7.59
N GLN A 81 -12.45 2.19 -6.80
CA GLN A 81 -11.57 2.88 -5.86
C GLN A 81 -11.37 2.05 -4.58
N TRP A 82 -10.18 2.18 -4.00
CA TRP A 82 -9.82 1.62 -2.70
C TRP A 82 -10.82 2.07 -1.63
N LEU A 83 -10.86 3.39 -1.38
CA LEU A 83 -11.88 4.04 -0.57
C LEU A 83 -12.84 4.80 -1.50
N PRO A 84 -14.17 4.68 -1.29
CA PRO A 84 -15.17 5.43 -2.05
C PRO A 84 -15.26 6.91 -1.66
#